data_AF-Q0CX15-F1
#
_entry.id   AF-Q0CX15-F1
#
_cell.length_a   1.000
_cell.length_b   1.000
_cell.length_c   1.000
_cell.angle_alpha   90.00
_cell.angle_beta   90.00
_cell.angle_gamma   90.00
#
_symmetry.space_group_name_H-M   'P 1'
#
loop_
_entity.id
_entity.type
_entity.pdbx_description
1 polymer ?
#
loop_
_entity_poly.entity_id
_entity_poly.type
_entity_poly.pdbx_seq_one_letter_code
_entity_poly.pdbx_strand_id
1 'polypeptide(L)'
;MAFFITWSFIWDDEIVVSEGSYHFDFAEAQAYREESLKAIQNALGLGEQPDAQGTAGQNTFLRSFEILGKPLCEEYTIAQRKRFLREWVRFLDASEWEQRRRIEGTIPSLDEYLACRMGTNGAYVLLALDEFALGIQLPQEAMDHPAMQVLWEATNKILSM
;
A
#
# COMPACT_ATOMS: atom_id res chain seq x y z
N MET A 1 -3.99 -14.00 2.55
CA MET A 1 -4.77 -12.83 3.04
C MET A 1 -4.48 -12.46 4.49
N ALA A 2 -4.63 -13.36 5.48
CA ALA A 2 -4.41 -13.01 6.89
C ALA A 2 -3.05 -12.34 7.18
N PHE A 3 -1.96 -12.91 6.66
CA PHE A 3 -0.61 -12.31 6.77
C PHE A 3 -0.57 -10.86 6.26
N PHE A 4 -1.11 -10.62 5.06
CA PHE A 4 -1.09 -9.29 4.45
C PHE A 4 -1.84 -8.26 5.28
N ILE A 5 -3.03 -8.61 5.77
CA ILE A 5 -3.86 -7.73 6.61
C ILE A 5 -3.09 -7.35 7.87
N THR A 6 -2.55 -8.35 8.59
CA THR A 6 -1.73 -8.11 9.79
C THR A 6 -0.49 -7.26 9.49
N TRP A 7 0.21 -7.56 8.39
CA TRP A 7 1.38 -6.78 7.97
C TRP A 7 1.00 -5.32 7.68
N SER A 8 -0.11 -5.07 6.98
CA SER A 8 -0.55 -3.71 6.66
C SER A 8 -0.94 -2.91 7.90
N PHE A 9 -1.56 -3.53 8.91
CA PHE A 9 -1.87 -2.86 10.18
C PHE A 9 -0.60 -2.50 10.96
N ILE A 10 0.37 -3.42 11.06
CA ILE A 10 1.63 -3.13 11.74
C ILE A 10 2.38 -2.00 11.03
N TRP A 11 2.36 -1.98 9.69
CA TRP A 11 2.95 -0.89 8.92
C TRP A 11 2.29 0.46 9.22
N ASP A 12 0.94 0.49 9.28
CA ASP A 12 0.17 1.69 9.57
C ASP A 12 0.44 2.22 10.99
N ASP A 13 0.53 1.32 11.97
CA ASP A 13 0.81 1.66 13.37
C ASP A 13 2.15 2.39 13.56
N GLU A 14 3.20 2.02 12.81
CA GLU A 14 4.51 2.70 12.84
C GLU A 14 4.43 4.18 12.38
N ILE A 15 3.45 4.51 11.54
CA ILE A 15 3.19 5.87 11.04
C ILE A 15 2.19 6.62 11.94
N VAL A 16 1.18 5.92 12.46
CA VAL A 16 -0.05 6.53 13.00
C VAL A 16 -0.11 6.58 14.52
N VAL A 17 0.52 5.68 15.26
CA VAL A 17 0.39 5.63 16.73
C VAL A 17 1.37 6.60 17.38
N SER A 18 0.96 7.30 18.45
CA SER A 18 1.83 8.26 19.17
C SER A 18 3.06 7.62 19.84
N GLU A 19 3.05 6.30 20.00
CA GLU A 19 4.17 5.45 20.43
C GLU A 19 4.91 4.81 19.25
N GLY A 20 4.40 4.96 18.02
CA GLY A 20 5.04 4.56 16.79
C GLY A 20 6.30 5.37 16.53
N SER A 21 7.31 4.75 15.92
CA SER A 21 8.66 5.30 15.86
C SER A 21 8.73 6.67 15.15
N TYR A 22 7.76 6.99 14.30
CA TYR A 22 7.83 8.11 13.37
C TYR A 22 6.69 9.13 13.47
N HIS A 23 5.82 9.03 14.48
CA HIS A 23 4.57 9.80 14.56
C HIS A 23 4.75 11.33 14.41
N PHE A 24 5.82 11.89 15.00
CA PHE A 24 6.10 13.33 14.98
C PHE A 24 7.28 13.72 14.08
N ASP A 25 8.02 12.75 13.55
CA ASP A 25 9.14 13.00 12.63
C ASP A 25 8.73 12.68 11.19
N PHE A 26 8.34 13.72 10.47
CA PHE A 26 7.96 13.60 9.06
C PHE A 26 9.10 13.08 8.19
N ALA A 27 10.35 13.45 8.48
CA ALA A 27 11.49 13.07 7.66
C ALA A 27 11.80 11.58 7.83
N GLU A 28 11.78 11.07 9.06
CA GLU A 28 11.95 9.65 9.32
C GLU A 28 10.78 8.81 8.79
N ALA A 29 9.54 9.29 8.95
CA ALA A 29 8.37 8.63 8.37
C ALA A 29 8.47 8.56 6.83
N GLN A 30 8.96 9.62 6.18
CA GLN A 30 9.15 9.62 4.74
C GLN A 30 10.25 8.64 4.31
N ALA A 31 11.36 8.56 5.05
CA ALA A 31 12.39 7.56 4.80
C ALA A 31 11.84 6.12 4.95
N TYR A 32 10.97 5.89 5.93
CA TYR A 32 10.28 4.60 6.11
C TYR A 32 9.33 4.27 4.94
N ARG A 33 8.56 5.25 4.42
CA ARG A 33 7.72 5.07 3.22
C ARG A 33 8.56 4.72 1.99
N GLU A 34 9.70 5.39 1.81
CA GLU A 34 10.62 5.11 0.69
C GLU A 34 11.27 3.72 0.81
N GLU A 35 11.69 3.31 2.01
CA GLU A 35 12.20 1.96 2.27
C GLU A 35 11.12 0.90 2.01
N SER A 36 9.88 1.18 2.44
CA SER A 36 8.72 0.31 2.23
C SER A 36 8.43 0.11 0.75
N LEU A 37 8.42 1.21 -0.03
CA LEU A 37 8.20 1.15 -1.47
C LEU A 37 9.28 0.29 -2.16
N LYS A 38 10.55 0.49 -1.81
CA LYS A 38 11.66 -0.32 -2.34
C LYS A 38 11.51 -1.80 -1.98
N ALA A 39 11.16 -2.10 -0.73
CA ALA A 39 10.95 -3.48 -0.27
C ALA A 39 9.81 -4.16 -1.03
N ILE A 40 8.68 -3.49 -1.22
CA ILE A 40 7.52 -4.00 -1.96
C ILE A 40 7.87 -4.18 -3.45
N GLN A 41 8.55 -3.21 -4.08
CA GLN A 41 9.00 -3.32 -5.47
C GLN A 41 9.92 -4.53 -5.68
N ASN A 42 10.90 -4.70 -4.80
CA ASN A 42 11.83 -5.82 -4.86
C ASN A 42 11.11 -7.16 -4.67
N ALA A 43 10.22 -7.25 -3.68
CA ALA A 43 9.44 -8.46 -3.41
C ALA A 43 8.49 -8.83 -4.56
N LEU A 44 8.05 -7.86 -5.37
CA LEU A 44 7.22 -8.07 -6.56
C LEU A 44 8.04 -8.32 -7.84
N GLY A 45 9.37 -8.32 -7.78
CA GLY A 45 10.24 -8.42 -8.95
C GLY A 45 10.07 -7.25 -9.93
N LEU A 46 9.69 -6.08 -9.41
CA LEU A 46 9.51 -4.83 -10.15
C LEU A 46 10.55 -3.77 -9.78
N GLY A 47 11.42 -4.06 -8.80
CA GLY A 47 12.54 -3.20 -8.42
C GLY A 47 13.64 -3.18 -9.47
N GLU A 48 14.46 -2.13 -9.42
CA GLU A 48 15.69 -2.05 -10.22
C GLU A 48 16.72 -3.07 -9.71
N GLN A 49 17.71 -3.42 -10.55
CA GLN A 49 18.81 -4.33 -10.18
C GLN A 49 19.41 -3.89 -8.85
N PRO A 50 19.81 -4.82 -7.96
CA PRO A 50 20.28 -4.46 -6.63
C PRO A 50 21.47 -3.52 -6.75
N ASP A 51 21.31 -2.30 -6.24
CA ASP A 51 22.44 -1.39 -6.06
C ASP A 51 23.55 -2.15 -5.31
N ALA A 52 24.77 -2.10 -5.83
CA ALA A 52 25.96 -2.69 -5.21
C ALA A 52 26.26 -2.11 -3.79
N GLN A 53 25.47 -1.15 -3.34
CA GLN A 53 25.50 -0.53 -2.02
C GLN A 53 24.16 -0.79 -1.34
N GLY A 54 24.06 -1.96 -0.70
CA GLY A 54 22.88 -2.42 0.02
C GLY A 54 22.44 -1.45 1.10
N THR A 55 21.39 -0.68 0.81
CA THR A 55 20.48 -0.13 1.83
C THR A 55 19.20 -0.97 1.94
N ALA A 56 19.03 -1.98 1.07
CA ALA A 56 18.01 -3.00 1.26
C ALA A 56 18.41 -3.91 2.43
N GLY A 57 17.80 -3.71 3.60
CA GLY A 57 17.68 -4.78 4.58
C GLY A 57 18.30 -4.56 5.95
N GLN A 58 18.00 -3.44 6.62
CA GLN A 58 18.03 -3.46 8.09
C GLN A 58 16.64 -3.74 8.67
N ASN A 59 15.58 -3.24 8.03
CA ASN A 59 14.23 -3.44 8.54
C ASN A 59 13.70 -4.86 8.21
N THR A 60 13.79 -5.76 9.21
CA THR A 60 13.33 -7.15 9.09
C THR A 60 11.82 -7.24 8.85
N PHE A 61 11.04 -6.28 9.37
CA PHE A 61 9.60 -6.21 9.14
C PHE A 61 9.29 -5.90 7.67
N LEU A 62 9.94 -4.91 7.05
CA LEU A 62 9.73 -4.60 5.63
C LEU A 62 10.17 -5.75 4.73
N ARG A 63 11.28 -6.41 5.06
CA ARG A 63 11.74 -7.60 4.33
C ARG A 63 10.76 -8.78 4.43
N SER A 64 10.01 -8.90 5.53
CA SER A 64 9.02 -9.96 5.69
C SER A 64 7.92 -9.92 4.62
N PHE A 65 7.74 -8.80 3.92
CA PHE A 65 6.81 -8.69 2.78
C PHE A 65 7.12 -9.69 1.66
N GLU A 66 8.36 -10.19 1.54
CA GLU A 66 8.71 -11.29 0.62
C GLU A 66 7.82 -12.54 0.80
N ILE A 67 7.28 -12.77 2.01
CA ILE A 67 6.35 -13.87 2.31
C ILE A 67 5.10 -13.80 1.41
N LEU A 68 4.65 -12.59 1.08
CA LEU A 68 3.56 -12.37 0.12
C LEU A 68 4.08 -12.14 -1.30
N GLY A 69 5.16 -11.36 -1.46
CA GLY A 69 5.66 -10.97 -2.78
C GLY A 69 6.09 -12.14 -3.65
N LYS A 70 6.72 -13.18 -3.06
CA LYS A 70 7.15 -14.38 -3.78
C LYS A 70 5.97 -15.14 -4.42
N PRO A 71 4.92 -15.53 -3.67
CA PRO A 71 3.71 -16.10 -4.26
C PRO A 71 3.07 -15.21 -5.34
N LEU A 72 3.03 -13.89 -5.15
CA LEU A 72 2.53 -12.98 -6.17
C LEU A 72 3.38 -13.01 -7.45
N CYS A 73 4.70 -13.19 -7.35
CA CYS A 73 5.54 -13.34 -8.55
C CYS A 73 5.28 -14.63 -9.31
N GLU A 74 4.85 -15.69 -8.62
CA GLU A 74 4.55 -16.99 -9.20
C GLU A 74 3.19 -17.01 -9.89
N GLU A 75 2.17 -16.40 -9.27
CA GLU A 75 0.77 -16.47 -9.72
C GLU A 75 0.33 -15.26 -10.56
N TYR A 76 0.86 -14.06 -10.27
CA TYR A 76 0.44 -12.84 -10.98
C TYR A 76 1.31 -12.53 -12.20
N THR A 77 0.62 -12.12 -13.26
CA THR A 77 1.22 -11.43 -14.39
C THR A 77 1.91 -10.13 -13.96
N ILE A 78 2.81 -9.62 -14.81
CA ILE A 78 3.45 -8.31 -14.60
C ILE A 78 2.41 -7.19 -14.48
N ALA A 79 1.31 -7.26 -15.24
CA ALA A 79 0.24 -6.27 -15.18
C ALA A 79 -0.48 -6.26 -13.82
N GLN A 80 -0.81 -7.44 -13.27
CA GLN A 80 -1.42 -7.58 -11.94
C GLN A 80 -0.46 -7.09 -10.83
N ARG A 81 0.83 -7.46 -10.90
CA ARG A 81 1.84 -6.97 -9.94
C ARG A 81 2.01 -5.46 -9.98
N LYS A 82 2.03 -4.85 -11.17
CA LYS A 82 2.08 -3.39 -11.33
C LYS A 82 0.81 -2.71 -10.80
N ARG A 83 -0.36 -3.32 -11.01
CA ARG A 83 -1.63 -2.84 -10.44
C ARG A 83 -1.59 -2.87 -8.91
N PHE A 84 -1.17 -3.98 -8.31
CA PHE A 84 -1.00 -4.09 -6.86
C PHE A 84 -0.01 -3.06 -6.31
N LEU A 85 1.17 -2.90 -6.93
CA LEU A 85 2.15 -1.90 -6.54
C LEU A 85 1.60 -0.47 -6.64
N ARG A 86 0.83 -0.15 -7.69
CA ARG A 86 0.22 1.18 -7.86
C ARG A 86 -0.74 1.51 -6.72
N GLU A 87 -1.54 0.55 -6.27
CA GLU A 87 -2.44 0.80 -5.13
C GLU A 87 -1.66 0.99 -3.83
N TRP A 88 -0.52 0.31 -3.65
CA TRP A 88 0.41 0.59 -2.56
C TRP A 88 0.96 2.02 -2.62
N VAL A 89 1.42 2.48 -3.79
CA VAL A 89 1.90 3.87 -3.96
C VAL A 89 0.82 4.87 -3.56
N ARG A 90 -0.42 4.67 -4.02
CA ARG A 90 -1.56 5.53 -3.65
C ARG A 90 -1.80 5.56 -2.14
N PHE A 91 -1.69 4.41 -1.48
CA PHE A 91 -1.83 4.32 -0.03
C PHE A 91 -0.70 5.06 0.70
N LEU A 92 0.55 4.90 0.25
CA LEU A 92 1.71 5.61 0.80
C LEU A 92 1.54 7.13 0.65
N ASP A 93 1.15 7.62 -0.53
CA ASP A 93 0.92 9.04 -0.80
C ASP A 93 -0.20 9.61 0.11
N ALA A 94 -1.29 8.85 0.29
CA ALA A 94 -2.37 9.26 1.18
C ALA A 94 -1.93 9.29 2.65
N SER A 95 -1.11 8.33 3.09
CA SER A 95 -0.56 8.30 4.45
C SER A 95 0.41 9.46 4.73
N GLU A 96 1.15 9.91 3.71
CA GLU A 96 2.00 11.10 3.81
C GLU A 96 1.15 12.36 4.02
N TRP A 97 0.11 12.51 3.19
CA TRP A 97 -0.82 13.63 3.31
C TRP A 97 -1.49 13.66 4.70
N GLU A 98 -1.95 12.51 5.19
CA GLU A 98 -2.58 12.40 6.52
C GLU A 98 -1.63 12.84 7.63
N GLN A 99 -0.39 12.35 7.62
CA GLN A 99 0.60 12.71 8.64
C GLN A 99 0.93 14.20 8.60
N ARG A 100 1.09 14.78 7.40
CA ARG A 100 1.37 16.21 7.24
C ARG A 100 0.27 17.07 7.87
N ARG A 101 -1.00 16.74 7.61
CA ARG A 101 -2.15 17.44 8.22
C ARG A 101 -2.17 17.32 9.74
N ARG A 102 -1.84 16.13 10.26
CA ARG A 102 -1.76 15.87 11.69
C ARG A 102 -0.66 16.71 12.36
N ILE A 103 0.52 16.80 11.76
CA ILE A 103 1.65 17.62 12.26
C ILE A 103 1.31 19.11 12.20
N GLU A 104 0.65 19.57 11.14
CA GLU A 104 0.17 20.95 11.01
C GLU A 104 -0.90 21.31 12.06
N GLY A 105 -1.54 20.32 12.70
CA GLY A 105 -2.60 20.53 13.69
C GLY A 105 -3.88 21.11 13.09
N THR A 106 -4.09 20.96 11.78
CA THR A 106 -5.27 21.49 11.10
C THR A 106 -6.38 20.44 11.05
N ILE A 107 -7.63 20.88 11.29
CA ILE A 107 -8.80 20.01 11.16
C ILE A 107 -9.23 20.03 9.68
N PRO A 108 -9.24 18.89 8.98
CA PRO A 108 -9.67 18.83 7.59
C PRO A 108 -11.18 19.09 7.48
N SER A 109 -11.60 19.64 6.34
CA SER A 109 -13.02 19.64 5.95
C SER A 109 -13.54 18.20 5.76
N LEU A 110 -14.86 18.03 5.72
CA LEU A 110 -15.46 16.71 5.49
C LEU A 110 -14.99 16.11 4.16
N ASP A 111 -14.91 16.90 3.11
CA ASP A 111 -14.47 16.45 1.79
C ASP A 111 -12.99 16.02 1.80
N GLU A 112 -12.13 16.79 2.47
CA GLU A 112 -10.71 16.44 2.66
C GLU A 112 -10.55 15.15 3.49
N TYR A 113 -11.34 15.01 4.57
CA TYR A 113 -11.34 13.81 5.39
C TYR A 113 -11.77 12.58 4.58
N LEU A 114 -12.87 12.67 3.83
CA LEU A 114 -13.35 11.55 3.01
C LEU A 114 -12.36 11.19 1.92
N ALA A 115 -11.77 12.17 1.24
CA ALA A 115 -10.73 11.94 0.24
C ALA A 115 -9.51 11.22 0.83
N CYS A 116 -9.05 11.67 2.01
CA CYS A 116 -7.97 11.01 2.75
C CYS A 116 -8.35 9.58 3.13
N ARG A 117 -9.54 9.39 3.71
CA ARG A 117 -9.99 8.09 4.21
C ARG A 117 -10.13 7.03 3.12
N MET A 118 -10.56 7.42 1.91
CA MET A 118 -10.57 6.52 0.76
C MET A 118 -9.14 6.13 0.31
N GLY A 119 -8.14 6.95 0.59
CA GLY A 119 -6.74 6.66 0.29
C GLY A 119 -6.05 5.81 1.36
N THR A 120 -6.37 6.04 2.64
CA THR A 120 -5.66 5.41 3.78
C THR A 120 -6.36 4.20 4.40
N ASN A 121 -7.52 3.75 3.89
CA ASN A 121 -8.16 2.54 4.41
C ASN A 121 -7.62 1.22 3.81
N GLY A 122 -6.71 1.29 2.83
CA GLY A 122 -6.11 0.11 2.20
C GLY A 122 -7.05 -0.71 1.30
N ALA A 123 -8.29 -0.26 1.06
CA ALA A 123 -9.29 -1.01 0.30
C ALA A 123 -8.81 -1.34 -1.12
N TYR A 124 -8.22 -0.38 -1.84
CA TYR A 124 -7.70 -0.63 -3.18
C TYR A 124 -6.55 -1.66 -3.21
N VAL A 125 -5.73 -1.69 -2.16
CA VAL A 125 -4.64 -2.66 -2.05
C VAL A 125 -5.19 -4.08 -1.86
N LEU A 126 -6.25 -4.22 -1.04
CA LEU A 126 -6.96 -5.49 -0.87
C LEU A 126 -7.68 -5.93 -2.15
N LEU A 127 -8.37 -5.02 -2.84
CA LEU A 127 -9.03 -5.32 -4.12
C LEU A 127 -8.03 -5.81 -5.19
N ALA A 128 -6.82 -5.27 -5.19
CA ALA A 128 -5.75 -5.74 -6.08
C ALA A 128 -5.22 -7.15 -5.72
N LEU A 129 -5.55 -7.69 -4.54
CA LEU A 129 -5.25 -9.06 -4.12
C LEU A 129 -6.41 -10.04 -4.35
N ASP A 130 -7.59 -9.60 -4.77
CA ASP A 130 -8.76 -10.48 -4.91
C ASP A 130 -8.54 -11.60 -5.93
N GLU A 131 -7.92 -11.29 -7.07
CA GLU A 131 -7.56 -12.30 -8.09
C GLU A 131 -6.68 -13.40 -7.48
N PHE A 132 -5.68 -13.03 -6.67
CA PHE A 132 -4.79 -13.95 -5.96
C PHE A 132 -5.53 -14.74 -4.88
N ALA A 133 -6.36 -14.07 -4.08
CA ALA A 133 -7.10 -14.68 -2.99
C ALA A 133 -8.12 -15.73 -3.49
N LEU A 134 -8.70 -15.48 -4.68
CA LEU A 134 -9.68 -16.34 -5.31
C LEU A 134 -9.06 -17.38 -6.24
N GLY A 135 -7.76 -17.30 -6.55
CA GLY A 135 -7.10 -18.16 -7.51
C GLY A 135 -7.64 -18.00 -8.93
N ILE A 136 -8.06 -16.78 -9.29
CA ILE A 136 -8.59 -16.45 -10.61
C ILE A 136 -7.70 -15.42 -11.30
N GLN A 137 -7.81 -15.35 -12.62
CA GLN A 137 -7.18 -14.31 -13.41
C GLN A 137 -8.23 -13.68 -14.31
N LEU A 138 -8.59 -12.43 -14.05
CA LEU A 138 -9.52 -11.69 -14.88
C LEU A 138 -8.80 -11.18 -16.14
N PRO A 139 -9.48 -11.15 -17.30
CA PRO A 139 -8.94 -10.51 -18.50
C PRO A 139 -8.58 -9.06 -18.22
N GLN A 140 -7.46 -8.60 -18.79
CA GLN A 140 -6.98 -7.23 -18.57
C GLN A 140 -7.99 -6.20 -19.08
N GLU A 141 -8.71 -6.51 -20.16
CA GLU A 141 -9.78 -5.69 -20.71
C GLU A 141 -10.95 -5.51 -19.73
N ALA A 142 -11.24 -6.54 -18.92
CA ALA A 142 -12.26 -6.44 -17.87
C ALA A 142 -11.78 -5.57 -16.71
N MET A 143 -10.49 -5.70 -16.34
CA MET A 143 -9.88 -4.87 -15.29
C MET A 143 -9.75 -3.40 -15.68
N ASP A 144 -9.49 -3.11 -16.95
CA ASP A 144 -9.37 -1.74 -17.48
C ASP A 144 -10.73 -1.13 -17.87
N HIS A 145 -11.79 -1.92 -17.85
CA HIS A 145 -13.13 -1.42 -18.18
C HIS A 145 -13.58 -0.36 -17.14
N PRO A 146 -14.19 0.76 -17.55
CA PRO A 146 -14.64 1.80 -16.63
C PRO A 146 -15.57 1.30 -15.51
N ALA A 147 -16.37 0.27 -15.79
CA ALA A 147 -17.22 -0.35 -14.76
C ALA A 147 -16.42 -0.98 -13.61
N MET A 148 -15.21 -1.50 -13.85
CA MET A 148 -14.36 -2.02 -12.78
C MET A 148 -13.89 -0.91 -11.84
N GLN A 149 -13.58 0.27 -12.38
CA GLN A 149 -13.24 1.45 -11.58
C GLN A 149 -14.41 1.86 -10.69
N VAL A 150 -15.63 1.91 -11.25
CA VAL A 150 -16.85 2.21 -10.49
C VAL A 150 -17.08 1.19 -9.38
N LEU A 151 -16.87 -0.11 -9.65
CA LEU A 151 -16.99 -1.15 -8.65
C LEU A 151 -15.98 -0.98 -7.51
N TRP A 152 -14.70 -0.74 -7.84
CA TRP A 152 -13.66 -0.53 -6.84
C TRP A 152 -13.91 0.71 -5.99
N GLU A 153 -14.34 1.82 -6.61
CA GLU A 153 -14.72 3.04 -5.91
C GLU A 153 -15.92 2.83 -4.97
N ALA A 154 -16.94 2.11 -5.43
CA ALA A 154 -18.12 1.82 -4.61
C ALA A 154 -17.76 0.94 -3.40
N THR A 155 -16.93 -0.10 -3.61
CA THR A 155 -16.44 -0.95 -2.53
C THR A 155 -15.60 -0.16 -1.53
N ASN A 156 -14.70 0.70 -2.01
CA ASN A 156 -13.90 1.54 -1.13
C ASN A 156 -14.77 2.48 -0.28
N LYS A 157 -15.75 3.15 -0.91
CA LYS A 157 -16.70 4.02 -0.19
C LYS A 157 -17.42 3.30 0.95
N ILE A 158 -17.87 2.06 0.73
CA ILE A 158 -18.55 1.26 1.77
C ILE A 158 -17.60 0.98 2.95
N LEU A 159 -16.31 0.73 2.68
CA LEU A 159 -15.30 0.48 3.71
C LEU A 159 -14.82 1.76 4.41
N SER A 160 -15.03 2.94 3.81
CA SER A 160 -14.68 4.24 4.38
C SER A 160 -15.76 4.84 5.29
N MET A 161 -17.00 4.34 5.24
CA MET A 161 -18.15 4.80 6.03
C MET A 161 -18.25 4.09 7.38
#